data_AF-A0A8C3PC73-F1
#
_entry.id   AF-A0A8C3PC73-F1
#
_cell.length_a   1.000
_cell.length_b   1.000
_cell.length_c   1.000
_cell.angle_alpha   90.00
_cell.angle_beta   90.00
_cell.angle_gamma   90.00
#
_symmetry.space_group_name_H-M   'P 1'
#
loop_
_entity.id
_entity.type
_entity.pdbx_description
1 polymer ?
#
loop_
_entity_poly.entity_id
_entity_poly.type
_entity_poly.pdbx_seq_one_letter_code
_entity_poly.pdbx_strand_id
1 'polypeptide(L)'
;MFMHILFVVVDIGYGGAFYAFLSAERLGLDVCSSKTQDLVDAASAVTEAVKRQFKLHHPDNEELAFLYGTILTDGKDAFSDEPTTNISCIIQVRICLKLHLQFYFKC
;
A
#
# COMPACT_ATOMS: atom_id res chain seq x y z
N MET A 1 -17.69 12.37 15.85
CA MET A 1 -18.47 12.32 14.60
C MET A 1 -17.45 12.49 13.48
N PHE A 2 -16.90 11.46 12.82
CA PHE A 2 -17.41 10.14 12.45
C PHE A 2 -16.34 9.05 12.64
N MET A 3 -16.76 7.92 13.19
CA MET A 3 -15.99 6.68 13.32
C MET A 3 -16.51 5.74 12.23
N HIS A 4 -16.10 5.97 10.98
CA HIS A 4 -16.40 5.10 9.83
C HIS A 4 -15.10 4.52 9.26
N ILE A 5 -14.42 3.68 10.04
CA ILE A 5 -13.56 2.66 9.43
C ILE A 5 -13.95 1.38 10.15
N LEU A 6 -14.91 0.63 9.60
CA LEU A 6 -15.20 -0.68 10.16
C LEU A 6 -14.20 -1.71 9.62
N PHE A 7 -13.94 -1.78 8.31
CA PHE A 7 -12.89 -2.63 7.75
C PHE A 7 -12.46 -2.07 6.39
N VAL A 8 -11.17 -2.20 6.04
CA VAL A 8 -10.67 -1.91 4.69
C VAL A 8 -10.16 -3.22 4.07
N VAL A 9 -10.45 -3.42 2.79
CA VAL A 9 -9.89 -4.51 2.00
C VAL A 9 -8.57 -4.05 1.42
N VAL A 10 -7.53 -4.86 1.56
CA VAL A 10 -6.20 -4.65 1.01
C VAL A 10 -5.83 -5.80 0.09
N ASP A 11 -5.10 -5.51 -0.97
CA ASP A 11 -4.51 -6.52 -1.84
C ASP A 11 -3.06 -6.78 -1.42
N ILE A 12 -2.60 -8.03 -1.45
CA ILE A 12 -1.22 -8.39 -1.14
C ILE A 12 -0.54 -8.88 -2.42
N GLY A 13 0.55 -8.22 -2.82
CA GLY A 13 1.35 -8.58 -3.98
C GLY A 13 2.79 -8.88 -3.62
N TYR A 14 3.46 -9.73 -4.42
CA TYR A 14 4.89 -10.03 -4.30
C TYR A 14 5.62 -9.68 -5.60
N GLY A 15 6.66 -8.86 -5.49
CA GLY A 15 7.51 -8.42 -6.60
C GLY A 15 8.98 -8.29 -6.19
N GLY A 16 9.49 -9.28 -5.44
CA GLY A 16 10.79 -9.25 -4.76
C GLY A 16 10.70 -8.93 -3.27
N ALA A 17 9.58 -8.37 -2.83
CA ALA A 17 9.12 -8.30 -1.43
C ALA A 17 7.58 -8.25 -1.40
N PHE A 18 6.96 -8.58 -0.27
CA PHE A 18 5.50 -8.44 -0.11
C PHE A 18 5.10 -7.00 0.18
N TYR A 19 4.05 -6.54 -0.49
CA TYR A 19 3.44 -5.22 -0.28
C TYR A 19 1.93 -5.36 -0.13
N ALA A 20 1.36 -4.54 0.75
CA ALA A 20 -0.07 -4.30 0.81
C ALA A 20 -0.42 -3.11 -0.09
N PHE A 21 -1.51 -3.20 -0.83
CA PHE A 21 -2.02 -2.15 -1.70
C PHE A 21 -3.38 -1.69 -1.17
N LEU A 22 -3.55 -0.37 -1.09
CA LEU A 22 -4.79 0.23 -0.61
C LEU A 22 -4.98 1.62 -1.23
N SER A 23 -6.16 1.91 -1.77
CA SER A 23 -6.51 3.27 -2.18
C SER A 23 -6.53 4.21 -0.97
N ALA A 24 -5.85 5.35 -1.08
CA ALA A 24 -5.80 6.36 -0.03
C ALA A 24 -7.20 6.90 0.33
N GLU A 25 -8.12 6.93 -0.65
CA GLU A 25 -9.49 7.41 -0.47
C GLU A 25 -10.24 6.59 0.59
N ARG A 26 -9.96 5.28 0.69
CA ARG A 26 -10.56 4.40 1.72
C ARG A 26 -10.15 4.77 3.14
N LEU A 27 -9.10 5.57 3.30
CA LEU A 27 -8.64 6.12 4.57
C LEU A 27 -9.01 7.60 4.74
N GLY A 28 -9.78 8.17 3.80
CA GLY A 28 -10.10 9.59 3.75
C GLY A 28 -8.91 10.47 3.37
N LEU A 29 -7.92 9.91 2.67
CA LEU A 29 -6.71 10.59 2.24
C LEU A 29 -6.65 10.67 0.71
N ASP A 30 -5.80 11.55 0.22
CA ASP A 30 -5.50 11.74 -1.19
C ASP A 30 -3.98 11.79 -1.39
N VAL A 31 -3.48 10.95 -2.30
CA VAL A 31 -2.04 10.76 -2.55
C VAL A 31 -1.34 12.05 -3.00
N CYS A 32 -2.07 12.97 -3.64
CA CYS A 32 -1.50 14.18 -4.21
C CYS A 32 -1.56 15.40 -3.29
N SER A 33 -2.62 15.50 -2.47
CA SER A 33 -2.96 16.69 -1.70
C SER A 33 -2.88 16.51 -0.18
N SER A 34 -2.89 15.28 0.32
CA SER A 34 -2.70 15.01 1.75
C SER A 34 -1.26 15.27 2.16
N LYS A 35 -1.05 15.61 3.44
CA LYS A 35 0.30 15.77 3.96
C LYS A 35 1.02 14.44 3.93
N THR A 36 2.30 14.47 3.54
CA THR A 36 3.15 13.27 3.52
C THR A 36 3.14 12.52 4.86
N GLN A 37 3.09 13.24 5.98
CA GLN A 37 3.06 12.62 7.30
C GLN A 37 1.78 11.79 7.53
N ASP A 38 0.61 12.32 7.12
CA ASP A 38 -0.67 11.63 7.27
C ASP A 38 -0.69 10.34 6.42
N LEU A 39 -0.12 10.39 5.21
CA LEU A 39 0.04 9.23 4.34
C LEU A 39 0.99 8.17 4.93
N VAL A 40 2.10 8.61 5.53
CA VAL A 40 3.07 7.71 6.19
C VAL A 40 2.45 7.04 7.41
N ASP A 41 1.72 7.78 8.23
CA ASP A 41 1.09 7.26 9.45
C ASP A 41 -0.01 6.26 9.11
N ALA A 42 -0.83 6.58 8.10
CA ALA A 42 -1.86 5.69 7.59
C ALA A 42 -1.29 4.39 6.99
N ALA A 43 -0.28 4.49 6.11
CA ALA A 43 0.38 3.31 5.53
C ALA A 43 1.08 2.45 6.58
N SER A 44 1.65 3.07 7.61
CA SER A 44 2.27 2.35 8.74
C SER A 44 1.22 1.60 9.55
N ALA A 45 0.09 2.23 9.85
CA ALA A 45 -1.02 1.60 10.58
C ALA A 45 -1.58 0.39 9.82
N VAL A 46 -1.78 0.50 8.50
CA VAL A 46 -2.22 -0.62 7.65
C VAL A 46 -1.21 -1.76 7.67
N THR A 47 0.08 -1.46 7.52
CA THR A 47 1.14 -2.49 7.53
C THR A 47 1.14 -3.26 8.84
N GLU A 48 1.07 -2.56 9.97
CA GLU A 48 1.07 -3.22 11.29
C GLU A 48 -0.20 -4.03 11.52
N ALA A 49 -1.35 -3.57 11.02
CA ALA A 49 -2.58 -4.35 11.04
C ALA A 49 -2.45 -5.64 10.22
N VAL A 50 -1.95 -5.55 8.98
CA VAL A 50 -1.74 -6.72 8.10
C VAL A 50 -0.78 -7.73 8.73
N LYS A 51 0.36 -7.27 9.27
CA LYS A 51 1.32 -8.16 9.96
C LYS A 51 0.70 -8.91 11.14
N ARG A 52 -0.25 -8.30 11.84
CA ARG A 52 -0.95 -8.94 12.99
C ARG A 52 -2.02 -9.92 12.54
N GLN A 53 -2.67 -9.67 11.41
CA GLN A 53 -3.80 -10.45 10.93
C GLN A 53 -3.40 -11.58 9.98
N PHE A 54 -2.28 -11.43 9.25
CA PHE A 54 -1.86 -12.35 8.20
C PHE A 54 -0.42 -12.80 8.42
N LYS A 55 -0.23 -14.12 8.51
CA LYS A 55 1.09 -14.73 8.38
C LYS A 55 1.36 -14.95 6.90
N LEU A 56 2.32 -14.21 6.35
CA LEU A 56 2.76 -14.40 4.97
C LEU A 56 3.53 -15.72 4.84
N HIS A 57 3.49 -16.28 3.64
CA HIS A 57 4.26 -17.46 3.28
C HIS A 57 4.85 -17.23 1.89
N HIS A 58 6.15 -17.49 1.75
CA HIS A 58 6.82 -17.50 0.47
C HIS A 58 7.10 -18.96 0.09
N PRO A 59 6.76 -19.39 -1.14
CA PRO A 59 6.80 -20.81 -1.52
C PRO A 59 8.18 -21.46 -1.35
N ASP A 60 9.26 -20.69 -1.57
CA ASP A 60 10.63 -21.23 -1.57
C ASP A 60 11.48 -20.84 -0.35
N ASN A 61 11.11 -19.80 0.41
CA ASN A 61 11.97 -19.26 1.47
C ASN A 61 11.19 -18.44 2.51
N GLU A 62 10.97 -19.02 3.69
CA GLU A 62 10.26 -18.39 4.81
C GLU A 62 10.91 -17.08 5.31
N GLU A 63 12.21 -16.86 5.12
CA GLU A 63 12.87 -15.60 5.49
C GLU A 63 12.45 -14.43 4.60
N LEU A 64 11.90 -14.70 3.42
CA LEU A 64 11.35 -13.68 2.51
C LEU A 64 9.86 -13.43 2.77
N ALA A 65 9.23 -14.18 3.68
CA ALA A 65 7.82 -14.09 4.01
C ALA A 65 7.50 -12.95 4.99
N PHE A 66 7.96 -11.74 4.68
CA PHE A 66 7.68 -10.54 5.47
C PHE A 66 7.08 -9.42 4.64
N LEU A 67 6.19 -8.66 5.27
CA LEU A 67 5.56 -7.50 4.66
C LEU A 67 6.52 -6.31 4.73
N TYR A 68 6.90 -5.78 3.58
CA TYR A 68 7.83 -4.67 3.49
C TYR A 68 7.16 -3.33 3.81
N GLY A 69 5.92 -3.14 3.34
CA GLY A 69 5.14 -1.94 3.62
C GLY A 69 3.81 -1.92 2.88
N THR A 70 3.12 -0.79 3.01
CA THR A 70 1.87 -0.50 2.30
C THR A 70 2.10 0.57 1.24
N ILE A 71 1.62 0.31 0.02
CA ILE A 71 1.59 1.25 -1.10
C ILE A 71 0.18 1.86 -1.13
N LEU A 72 0.12 3.19 -1.00
CA LEU A 72 -1.13 3.92 -1.15
C LEU A 72 -1.31 4.33 -2.62
N THR A 73 -2.44 3.95 -3.20
CA THR A 73 -2.80 4.26 -4.60
C THR A 73 -3.80 5.41 -4.67
N ASP A 74 -3.86 6.05 -5.83
CA ASP A 74 -4.88 7.06 -6.16
C ASP A 74 -6.24 6.43 -6.52
N GLY A 75 -6.39 5.11 -6.40
CA GLY A 75 -7.62 4.36 -6.71
C GLY A 75 -7.93 4.23 -8.21
N LYS A 76 -7.06 4.71 -9.10
CA LYS A 76 -7.21 4.53 -10.55
C LYS A 76 -6.67 3.16 -10.98
N ASP A 77 -7.29 2.11 -10.45
CA ASP A 77 -6.80 0.73 -10.62
C ASP A 77 -7.11 0.15 -12.03
N ALA A 78 -8.01 0.78 -12.78
CA ALA A 78 -8.33 0.39 -14.15
C ALA A 78 -7.21 0.81 -15.12
N PHE A 79 -6.86 -0.08 -16.05
CA PHE A 79 -5.92 0.26 -17.10
C PHE A 79 -6.41 1.46 -17.91
N SER A 80 -5.54 2.45 -18.07
CA SER A 80 -5.75 3.59 -18.95
C SER A 80 -4.41 4.03 -19.54
N ASP A 81 -4.44 4.78 -20.63
CA ASP A 81 -3.24 5.41 -21.19
C ASP A 81 -2.72 6.58 -20.31
N GLU A 82 -3.48 6.98 -19.28
CA GLU A 82 -3.03 7.97 -18.31
C GLU A 82 -2.11 7.34 -17.25
N PRO A 83 -1.01 8.03 -16.87
CA PRO A 83 -0.15 7.56 -15.80
C PRO A 83 -0.87 7.63 -14.44
N THR A 84 -0.81 6.54 -13.68
CA THR A 84 -1.26 6.50 -12.28
C THR A 84 -0.19 7.07 -11.36
N THR A 85 -0.61 7.69 -10.26
CA THR A 85 0.30 8.14 -9.19
C THR A 85 0.25 7.16 -8.03
N ASN A 86 1.39 6.54 -7.70
CA ASN A 86 1.49 5.63 -6.58
C ASN A 86 2.57 6.10 -5.59
N ILE A 87 2.28 6.02 -4.29
CA ILE A 87 3.26 6.29 -3.25
C ILE A 87 3.64 4.97 -2.59
N SER A 88 4.91 4.60 -2.70
CA SER A 88 5.46 3.51 -1.87
C SER A 88 6.05 4.09 -0.60
N CYS A 89 5.47 3.68 0.53
CA CYS A 89 5.96 4.01 1.87
C CYS A 89 6.87 2.88 2.33
N ILE A 90 8.17 3.14 2.31
CA ILE A 90 9.18 2.21 2.81
C ILE A 90 9.42 2.50 4.29
N ILE A 91 8.90 1.62 5.15
CA ILE A 91 8.81 1.85 6.60
C ILE A 91 10.18 1.73 7.27
N GLN A 92 11.12 0.98 6.68
CA GLN A 92 12.48 0.86 7.20
C GLN A 92 13.26 2.19 7.12
N VAL A 93 12.77 3.18 6.36
CA VAL A 93 13.46 4.48 6.19
C VAL A 93 12.50 5.70 6.26
N ARG A 94 11.19 5.50 6.51
CA ARG A 94 10.14 6.55 6.44
C ARG A 94 10.22 7.41 5.16
N ILE A 95 10.53 6.76 4.04
CA ILE A 95 10.61 7.43 2.74
C ILE A 95 9.27 7.26 2.02
N CYS A 96 8.68 8.38 1.64
CA CYS A 96 7.57 8.47 0.71
C CYS A 96 8.15 8.70 -0.69
N LEU A 97 8.24 7.63 -1.49
CA LEU A 97 8.63 7.73 -2.89
C LEU A 97 7.36 7.88 -3.71
N LYS A 98 7.19 9.04 -4.33
CA LYS A 98 6.22 9.25 -5.41
C LYS A 98 6.75 8.48 -6.61
N LEU A 99 6.26 7.27 -6.75
CA LEU A 99 6.57 6.41 -7.86
C LEU A 99 5.61 6.77 -8.99
N HIS A 100 6.13 6.80 -10.21
CA HIS A 100 5.34 6.64 -11.42
C HIS A 100 5.59 5.18 -11.85
N LEU A 101 4.97 4.21 -11.17
CA LEU A 101 4.92 2.86 -11.70
C LEU A 101 3.64 2.68 -12.51
N GLN A 102 3.79 2.44 -13.81
CA GLN A 102 2.83 1.64 -14.55
C GLN A 102 2.95 0.19 -14.04
N PHE A 103 2.09 -0.22 -13.12
CA PHE A 103 1.97 -1.64 -12.81
C PHE A 103 1.26 -2.33 -13.97
N TYR A 104 2.03 -3.00 -14.82
CA TYR A 104 1.49 -3.97 -15.79
C TYR A 104 1.02 -5.21 -15.04
N PHE A 105 -0.19 -5.18 -14.49
CA PHE A 105 -0.93 -6.39 -14.21
C PHE A 105 -1.48 -6.94 -15.53
N LYS A 106 -0.64 -7.66 -16.28
CA LYS A 106 -1.16 -8.65 -17.23
C LYS A 106 -1.76 -9.78 -16.39
N CYS A 107 -3.08 -9.92 -16.44
CA CYS A 107 -3.74 -11.17 -16.09
C CYS A 107 -3.11 -12.34 -16.86
#